data_AF-A0A7J9BBB7-F1
#
_entry.id   AF-A0A7J9BBB7-F1
#
_cell.length_a   1.000
_cell.length_b   1.000
_cell.length_c   1.000
_cell.angle_alpha   90.00
_cell.angle_beta   90.00
_cell.angle_gamma   90.00
#
_symmetry.space_group_name_H-M   'P 1'
#
loop_
_entity.id
_entity.type
_entity.pdbx_description
1 polymer ?
#
loop_
_entity_poly.entity_id
_entity_poly.type
_entity_poly.pdbx_seq_one_letter_code
_entity_poly.pdbx_strand_id
1 'polypeptide(L)'
;MPLNLRIFTFQVIDFAGRIPFTLGNLRDLEVLDISDNDLSSTLSSSKSSFLSSLENCRSLSYLSFARNPLISGYLPASIGNQTSSLRHFDASSCNISGRIPGDIGKWNLVEYVDFSGNQFSGTIPHRVCVGENNLRYLSLHENLLEGILPLSLTNCSELQVLNVANNNLSDTFPHWLGKLPELRVLVLRSNRFHGSIPDRTNFSFSKFQIFDLSHNYSTNFSFSKLQMVDLSHNDFTGSLPTEFFQNLKSLKEDANYGYGGDQYSVNLTIKGLEREFKIKVRMPIFTCIDLSDNGFHGEIPKVVGELRSLHALNLSHNSLNGPIPPSFGNLAALESLDLSFNKLSGRIPSELTNLTFLEVLRFSNNNFVGPIPHGKQFDTFENDSYQGNFGLCGFPLSKECSNDKRSETAQDEEDNRNGIAFIRKVVMMGYGCGMVLGISMAYIVFTTGRPWWLVRMIERDLRNKVSSWFGKKR
;
A
#
# COMPACT_ATOMS: atom_id res chain seq x y z
N MET A 1 14.82 -29.44 -37.84
CA MET A 1 13.78 -29.84 -36.85
C MET A 1 13.07 -28.59 -36.40
N PRO A 2 11.72 -28.52 -36.36
CA PRO A 2 11.07 -27.42 -35.67
C PRO A 2 11.48 -27.46 -34.19
N LEU A 3 12.01 -26.35 -33.67
CA LEU A 3 12.34 -26.22 -32.25
C LEU A 3 11.01 -26.24 -31.48
N ASN A 4 10.72 -27.33 -30.78
CA ASN A 4 9.51 -27.51 -29.98
C ASN A 4 9.74 -26.94 -28.56
N LEU A 5 10.13 -25.67 -28.49
CA LEU A 5 10.45 -24.99 -27.24
C LEU A 5 9.18 -24.39 -26.64
N ARG A 6 8.74 -24.95 -25.51
CA ARG A 6 7.51 -24.54 -24.81
C ARG A 6 7.76 -23.62 -23.63
N ILE A 7 8.87 -23.82 -22.94
CA ILE A 7 9.26 -23.02 -21.77
C ILE A 7 10.61 -22.39 -22.07
N PHE A 8 10.68 -21.08 -21.93
CA PHE A 8 11.91 -20.31 -22.02
C PHE A 8 11.99 -19.38 -20.82
N THR A 9 12.84 -19.74 -19.85
CA THR A 9 13.04 -18.97 -18.62
C THR A 9 14.53 -18.73 -18.36
N PHE A 10 14.89 -17.51 -17.97
CA PHE A 10 16.17 -17.20 -17.33
C PHE A 10 16.01 -15.96 -16.45
N GLN A 11 16.07 -16.13 -15.12
CA GLN A 11 15.67 -15.09 -14.16
C GLN A 11 16.78 -14.63 -13.20
N VAL A 12 18.04 -15.05 -13.41
CA VAL A 12 19.13 -14.73 -12.46
C VAL A 12 20.48 -14.70 -13.18
N ILE A 13 20.60 -13.85 -14.20
CA ILE A 13 21.87 -13.58 -14.88
C ILE A 13 21.79 -12.10 -15.27
N ASP A 14 22.81 -11.27 -15.06
CA ASP A 14 22.83 -9.87 -15.54
C ASP A 14 22.91 -9.83 -17.08
N PHE A 15 21.97 -10.49 -17.75
CA PHE A 15 21.99 -10.79 -19.17
C PHE A 15 21.54 -9.55 -19.91
N ALA A 16 22.52 -8.85 -20.46
CA ALA A 16 22.30 -7.65 -21.23
C ALA A 16 22.13 -7.96 -22.73
N GLY A 17 21.44 -7.07 -23.43
CA GLY A 17 21.29 -7.14 -24.87
C GLY A 17 19.89 -6.75 -25.32
N ARG A 18 19.66 -6.77 -26.64
CA ARG A 18 18.33 -6.47 -27.19
C ARG A 18 17.50 -7.73 -27.26
N ILE A 19 16.26 -7.69 -26.79
CA ILE A 19 15.32 -8.80 -26.94
C ILE A 19 15.04 -8.99 -28.44
N PRO A 20 15.37 -10.16 -29.02
CA PRO A 20 15.20 -10.36 -30.44
C PRO A 20 13.73 -10.66 -30.76
N PHE A 21 13.17 -9.95 -31.76
CA PHE A 21 11.80 -10.22 -32.25
C PHE A 21 11.65 -11.62 -32.88
N THR A 22 12.75 -12.32 -33.14
CA THR A 22 12.72 -13.71 -33.61
C THR A 22 12.20 -14.69 -32.55
N LEU A 23 12.05 -14.28 -31.28
CA LEU A 23 11.32 -15.07 -30.28
C LEU A 23 9.89 -15.40 -30.72
N GLY A 24 9.25 -14.52 -31.49
CA GLY A 24 7.95 -14.78 -32.11
C GLY A 24 7.92 -15.98 -33.09
N ASN A 25 9.07 -16.53 -33.48
CA ASN A 25 9.12 -17.75 -34.29
C ASN A 25 8.86 -19.03 -33.48
N LEU A 26 8.90 -18.96 -32.15
CA LEU A 26 8.65 -20.08 -31.24
C LEU A 26 7.13 -20.29 -31.09
N ARG A 27 6.49 -20.90 -32.09
CA ARG A 27 5.03 -21.03 -32.15
C ARG A 27 4.41 -21.87 -31.03
N ASP A 28 5.20 -22.80 -30.49
CA ASP A 28 4.79 -23.69 -29.40
C ASP A 28 5.11 -23.12 -28.01
N LEU A 29 5.58 -21.87 -27.92
CA LEU A 29 5.94 -21.24 -26.65
C LEU A 29 4.70 -21.03 -25.77
N GLU A 30 4.76 -21.57 -24.56
CA GLU A 30 3.72 -21.51 -23.53
C GLU A 30 4.12 -20.61 -22.36
N VAL A 31 5.43 -20.56 -22.04
CA VAL A 31 6.00 -19.74 -20.97
C VAL A 31 7.21 -18.99 -21.49
N LEU A 32 7.15 -17.66 -21.39
CA LEU A 32 8.27 -16.77 -21.60
C LEU A 32 8.52 -15.97 -20.33
N ASP A 33 9.61 -16.26 -19.65
CA ASP A 33 10.04 -15.53 -18.46
C ASP A 33 11.48 -15.04 -18.59
N ILE A 34 11.62 -13.76 -18.87
CA ILE A 34 12.90 -13.07 -19.04
C ILE A 34 13.03 -11.91 -18.05
N SER A 35 12.29 -11.99 -16.94
CA SER A 35 12.34 -11.00 -15.87
C SER A 35 13.67 -11.00 -15.12
N ASP A 36 13.98 -9.92 -14.39
CA ASP A 36 15.22 -9.77 -13.60
C ASP A 36 16.51 -9.85 -14.43
N ASN A 37 16.60 -9.02 -15.48
CA ASN A 37 17.78 -8.94 -16.34
C ASN A 37 18.06 -7.48 -16.75
N ASP A 38 19.12 -7.27 -17.56
CA ASP A 38 19.47 -5.99 -18.18
C ASP A 38 19.05 -5.94 -19.66
N LEU A 39 17.91 -6.53 -20.00
CA LEU A 39 17.43 -6.59 -21.37
C LEU A 39 16.88 -5.24 -21.83
N SER A 40 17.16 -4.92 -23.09
CA SER A 40 16.69 -3.71 -23.76
C SER A 40 15.68 -4.05 -24.85
N SER A 41 14.65 -3.21 -24.97
CA SER A 41 13.68 -3.28 -26.04
C SER A 41 12.94 -1.96 -26.17
N THR A 42 12.39 -1.68 -27.33
CA THR A 42 11.51 -0.53 -27.55
C THR A 42 10.17 -1.04 -28.03
N LEU A 43 9.20 -1.06 -27.11
CA LEU A 43 7.82 -1.43 -27.37
C LEU A 43 7.16 -0.39 -28.27
N SER A 44 6.54 -0.87 -29.34
CA SER A 44 5.83 -0.06 -30.31
C SER A 44 4.81 -0.92 -31.05
N SER A 45 4.02 -0.31 -31.93
CA SER A 45 3.14 -1.04 -32.87
C SER A 45 3.87 -1.65 -34.07
N SER A 46 5.20 -1.51 -34.17
CA SER A 46 5.97 -2.12 -35.25
C SER A 46 5.95 -3.65 -35.15
N LYS A 47 5.78 -4.38 -36.26
CA LYS A 47 5.91 -5.84 -36.29
C LYS A 47 7.31 -6.35 -35.91
N SER A 48 8.32 -5.47 -35.96
CA SER A 48 9.68 -5.76 -35.48
C SER A 48 9.86 -5.52 -33.98
N SER A 49 8.83 -5.05 -33.27
CA SER A 49 8.78 -5.02 -31.81
C SER A 49 8.69 -6.45 -31.27
N PHE A 50 9.46 -6.74 -30.23
CA PHE A 50 9.44 -8.06 -29.57
C PHE A 50 8.02 -8.44 -29.16
N LEU A 51 7.28 -7.52 -28.53
CA LEU A 51 5.95 -7.80 -28.02
C LEU A 51 4.98 -8.11 -29.17
N SER A 52 4.99 -7.31 -30.24
CA SER A 52 4.16 -7.57 -31.43
C SER A 52 4.52 -8.90 -32.11
N SER A 53 5.78 -9.33 -32.06
CA SER A 53 6.19 -10.62 -32.63
C SER A 53 5.60 -11.83 -31.90
N LEU A 54 5.28 -11.69 -30.59
CA LEU A 54 4.67 -12.74 -29.78
C LEU A 54 3.21 -13.02 -30.12
N GLU A 55 2.57 -12.19 -30.94
CA GLU A 55 1.23 -12.49 -31.50
C GLU A 55 1.22 -13.84 -32.26
N ASN A 56 2.38 -14.30 -32.74
CA ASN A 56 2.54 -15.60 -33.41
C ASN A 56 2.57 -16.80 -32.44
N CYS A 57 2.81 -16.58 -31.15
CA CYS A 57 2.96 -17.63 -30.13
C CYS A 57 1.61 -18.02 -29.51
N ARG A 58 0.69 -18.61 -30.28
CA ARG A 58 -0.73 -18.81 -29.88
C ARG A 58 -0.96 -19.57 -28.57
N SER A 59 0.00 -20.34 -28.09
CA SER A 59 -0.08 -21.11 -26.85
C SER A 59 0.47 -20.36 -25.62
N LEU A 60 0.96 -19.13 -25.78
CA LEU A 60 1.60 -18.37 -24.70
C LEU A 60 0.60 -18.08 -23.59
N SER A 61 0.86 -18.67 -22.43
CA SER A 61 0.03 -18.59 -21.22
C SER A 61 0.67 -17.73 -20.14
N TYR A 62 2.00 -17.66 -20.11
CA TYR A 62 2.77 -16.90 -19.13
C TYR A 62 3.78 -16.02 -19.87
N LEU A 63 3.68 -14.72 -19.65
CA LEU A 63 4.61 -13.74 -20.18
C LEU A 63 5.09 -12.82 -19.05
N SER A 64 6.36 -12.91 -18.70
CA SER A 64 7.02 -11.95 -17.83
C SER A 64 8.30 -11.42 -18.46
N PHE A 65 8.41 -10.09 -18.51
CA PHE A 65 9.64 -9.38 -18.88
C PHE A 65 9.93 -8.25 -17.88
N ALA A 66 9.38 -8.39 -16.67
CA ALA A 66 9.49 -7.43 -15.59
C ALA A 66 10.93 -7.17 -15.13
N ARG A 67 11.14 -6.07 -14.41
CA ARG A 67 12.44 -5.72 -13.81
C ARG A 67 13.56 -5.71 -14.86
N ASN A 68 13.27 -5.11 -16.02
CA ASN A 68 14.23 -4.85 -17.10
C ASN A 68 14.21 -3.34 -17.41
N PRO A 69 15.05 -2.53 -16.77
CA PRO A 69 14.94 -1.06 -16.80
C PRO A 69 15.22 -0.45 -18.18
N LEU A 70 15.84 -1.20 -19.10
CA LEU A 70 16.13 -0.76 -20.47
C LEU A 70 14.99 -1.06 -21.46
N ILE A 71 13.90 -1.70 -21.03
CA ILE A 71 12.67 -1.85 -21.84
C ILE A 71 11.86 -0.56 -21.75
N SER A 72 11.64 0.08 -22.91
CA SER A 72 10.96 1.37 -23.02
C SER A 72 9.94 1.38 -24.16
N GLY A 73 9.34 2.52 -24.47
CA GLY A 73 8.34 2.66 -25.53
C GLY A 73 6.92 2.58 -24.96
N TYR A 74 5.95 2.10 -25.75
CA TYR A 74 4.54 2.03 -25.33
C TYR A 74 3.90 0.69 -25.69
N LEU A 75 2.86 0.31 -24.94
CA LEU A 75 2.07 -0.88 -25.24
C LEU A 75 1.16 -0.60 -26.46
N PRO A 76 1.27 -1.39 -27.56
CA PRO A 76 0.39 -1.22 -28.71
C PRO A 76 -1.02 -1.76 -28.42
N ALA A 77 -2.04 -1.19 -29.07
CA ALA A 77 -3.42 -1.70 -28.97
C ALA A 77 -3.55 -3.18 -29.42
N SER A 78 -2.66 -3.64 -30.32
CA SER A 78 -2.64 -5.03 -30.77
C SER A 78 -2.33 -6.02 -29.65
N ILE A 79 -1.82 -5.56 -28.50
CA ILE A 79 -1.56 -6.41 -27.33
C ILE A 79 -2.83 -7.11 -26.82
N GLY A 80 -3.99 -6.46 -26.95
CA GLY A 80 -5.28 -7.09 -26.59
C GLY A 80 -5.72 -8.19 -27.56
N ASN A 81 -5.09 -8.29 -28.73
CA ASN A 81 -5.29 -9.40 -29.66
C ASN A 81 -4.24 -10.50 -29.46
N GLN A 82 -3.28 -10.32 -28.54
CA GLN A 82 -2.34 -11.38 -28.19
C GLN A 82 -3.10 -12.53 -27.55
N THR A 83 -2.65 -13.73 -27.94
CA THR A 83 -3.01 -15.09 -27.51
C THR A 83 -4.21 -15.17 -26.56
N SER A 84 -5.30 -15.78 -27.04
CA SER A 84 -6.48 -16.10 -26.21
C SER A 84 -6.20 -17.08 -25.07
N SER A 85 -4.94 -17.46 -24.86
CA SER A 85 -4.44 -18.41 -23.87
C SER A 85 -3.69 -17.73 -22.71
N LEU A 86 -3.42 -16.42 -22.79
CA LEU A 86 -2.67 -15.69 -21.78
C LEU A 86 -3.39 -15.69 -20.42
N ARG A 87 -2.68 -16.13 -19.39
CA ARG A 87 -3.14 -16.19 -17.99
C ARG A 87 -2.33 -15.29 -17.06
N HIS A 88 -1.07 -15.05 -17.39
CA HIS A 88 -0.16 -14.23 -16.58
C HIS A 88 0.58 -13.25 -17.47
N PHE A 89 0.49 -11.97 -17.13
CA PHE A 89 1.19 -10.90 -17.81
C PHE A 89 1.87 -10.00 -16.79
N ASP A 90 3.20 -9.98 -16.79
CA ASP A 90 4.01 -9.12 -15.92
C ASP A 90 4.99 -8.28 -16.74
N ALA A 91 4.72 -6.97 -16.76
CA ALA A 91 5.54 -5.94 -17.38
C ALA A 91 6.01 -4.90 -16.36
N SER A 92 6.06 -5.27 -15.09
CA SER A 92 6.39 -4.36 -14.00
C SER A 92 7.86 -3.90 -14.02
N SER A 93 8.15 -2.77 -13.36
CA SER A 93 9.51 -2.25 -13.18
C SER A 93 10.31 -2.12 -14.48
N CYS A 94 9.69 -1.51 -15.49
CA CYS A 94 10.30 -1.19 -16.78
C CYS A 94 10.21 0.34 -17.02
N ASN A 95 10.60 0.81 -18.19
CA ASN A 95 10.53 2.23 -18.57
C ASN A 95 9.43 2.48 -19.61
N ILE A 96 8.31 1.76 -19.52
CA ILE A 96 7.21 1.80 -20.50
C ILE A 96 6.36 3.04 -20.22
N SER A 97 6.07 3.81 -21.27
CA SER A 97 5.29 5.05 -21.22
C SER A 97 4.02 4.97 -22.09
N GLY A 98 3.26 6.07 -22.10
CA GLY A 98 2.01 6.17 -22.83
C GLY A 98 0.82 5.65 -22.04
N ARG A 99 -0.29 5.40 -22.73
CA ARG A 99 -1.54 4.96 -22.10
C ARG A 99 -1.60 3.44 -22.03
N ILE A 100 -2.24 2.92 -20.99
CA ILE A 100 -2.66 1.52 -20.95
C ILE A 100 -3.73 1.33 -22.05
N PRO A 101 -3.55 0.42 -23.03
CA PRO A 101 -4.54 0.22 -24.09
C PRO A 101 -5.83 -0.37 -23.53
N GLY A 102 -7.00 0.12 -23.97
CA GLY A 102 -8.28 -0.46 -23.55
C GLY A 102 -8.54 -1.87 -24.08
N ASP A 103 -7.78 -2.29 -25.09
CA ASP A 103 -7.85 -3.65 -25.65
C ASP A 103 -7.40 -4.74 -24.67
N ILE A 104 -6.71 -4.41 -23.57
CA ILE A 104 -6.36 -5.40 -22.51
C ILE A 104 -7.62 -6.06 -21.91
N GLY A 105 -8.78 -5.40 -21.96
CA GLY A 105 -10.03 -5.98 -21.51
C GLY A 105 -10.54 -7.15 -22.33
N LYS A 106 -9.91 -7.46 -23.48
CA LYS A 106 -10.17 -8.66 -24.27
C LYS A 106 -9.50 -9.91 -23.70
N TRP A 107 -8.58 -9.76 -22.74
CA TRP A 107 -7.89 -10.88 -22.10
C TRP A 107 -8.80 -11.57 -21.08
N ASN A 108 -9.80 -12.29 -21.55
CA ASN A 108 -10.82 -12.88 -20.66
C ASN A 108 -10.26 -13.98 -19.74
N LEU A 109 -9.19 -14.67 -20.16
CA LEU A 109 -8.54 -15.73 -19.38
C LEU A 109 -7.41 -15.24 -18.47
N VAL A 110 -7.04 -13.95 -18.53
CA VAL A 110 -5.94 -13.45 -17.71
C VAL A 110 -6.34 -13.48 -16.25
N GLU A 111 -5.45 -14.00 -15.42
CA GLU A 111 -5.64 -14.10 -13.97
C GLU A 111 -4.75 -13.06 -13.26
N TYR A 112 -3.59 -12.74 -13.82
CA TYR A 112 -2.61 -11.84 -13.24
C TYR A 112 -2.11 -10.82 -14.26
N VAL A 113 -2.24 -9.54 -13.91
CA VAL A 113 -1.72 -8.42 -14.68
C VAL A 113 -0.96 -7.48 -13.76
N ASP A 114 0.33 -7.27 -14.04
CA ASP A 114 1.16 -6.30 -13.35
C ASP A 114 1.82 -5.31 -14.34
N PHE A 115 1.47 -4.03 -14.20
CA PHE A 115 2.02 -2.90 -14.94
C PHE A 115 2.77 -1.92 -14.02
N SER A 116 3.04 -2.30 -12.78
CA SER A 116 3.60 -1.41 -11.77
C SER A 116 5.00 -0.89 -12.09
N GLY A 117 5.41 0.23 -11.49
CA GLY A 117 6.77 0.76 -11.61
C GLY A 117 7.14 1.11 -13.05
N ASN A 118 6.27 1.86 -13.74
CA ASN A 118 6.45 2.28 -15.12
C ASN A 118 6.12 3.79 -15.27
N GLN A 119 6.03 4.28 -16.49
CA GLN A 119 5.64 5.66 -16.82
C GLN A 119 4.26 5.73 -17.50
N PHE A 120 3.34 4.79 -17.20
CA PHE A 120 2.00 4.83 -17.76
C PHE A 120 1.27 6.10 -17.32
N SER A 121 0.61 6.78 -18.25
CA SER A 121 -0.11 8.04 -18.02
C SER A 121 -1.51 8.03 -18.64
N GLY A 122 -2.32 9.04 -18.32
CA GLY A 122 -3.72 9.10 -18.69
C GLY A 122 -4.59 8.23 -17.77
N THR A 123 -5.82 7.95 -18.21
CA THR A 123 -6.81 7.25 -17.38
C THR A 123 -6.65 5.73 -17.45
N ILE A 124 -6.97 5.05 -16.34
CA ILE A 124 -7.21 3.60 -16.38
C ILE A 124 -8.35 3.33 -17.38
N PRO A 125 -8.20 2.39 -18.34
CA PRO A 125 -9.20 2.20 -19.39
C PRO A 125 -10.59 1.87 -18.85
N HIS A 126 -11.63 2.46 -19.44
CA HIS A 126 -13.02 2.14 -19.08
C HIS A 126 -13.41 0.67 -19.35
N ARG A 127 -12.60 -0.08 -20.12
CA ARG A 127 -12.81 -1.49 -20.49
C ARG A 127 -11.69 -2.38 -19.95
N VAL A 128 -11.34 -2.27 -18.67
CA VAL A 128 -10.35 -3.19 -18.06
C VAL A 128 -10.94 -4.60 -17.92
N CYS A 129 -12.22 -4.72 -17.56
CA CYS A 129 -12.94 -6.00 -17.51
C CYS A 129 -14.16 -5.94 -18.43
N VAL A 130 -14.17 -6.76 -19.49
CA VAL A 130 -15.29 -6.88 -20.43
C VAL A 130 -15.79 -8.32 -20.43
N GLY A 131 -17.10 -8.51 -20.21
CA GLY A 131 -17.71 -9.85 -20.18
C GLY A 131 -17.27 -10.68 -18.97
N GLU A 132 -17.26 -12.01 -19.13
CA GLU A 132 -16.68 -12.93 -18.14
C GLU A 132 -15.15 -12.80 -18.16
N ASN A 133 -14.58 -12.35 -17.05
CA ASN A 133 -13.16 -12.07 -16.92
C ASN A 133 -12.60 -12.74 -15.66
N ASN A 134 -11.51 -13.49 -15.82
CA ASN A 134 -10.88 -14.29 -14.77
C ASN A 134 -9.82 -13.52 -13.95
N LEU A 135 -9.70 -12.20 -14.13
CA LEU A 135 -8.66 -11.40 -13.48
C LEU A 135 -8.81 -11.47 -11.97
N ARG A 136 -7.75 -11.93 -11.30
CA ARG A 136 -7.62 -12.05 -9.85
C ARG A 136 -6.70 -10.99 -9.28
N TYR A 137 -5.65 -10.64 -10.01
CA TYR A 137 -4.64 -9.69 -9.57
C TYR A 137 -4.43 -8.59 -10.61
N LEU A 138 -4.67 -7.35 -10.20
CA LEU A 138 -4.39 -6.17 -10.99
C LEU A 138 -3.52 -5.20 -10.19
N SER A 139 -2.31 -4.96 -10.68
CA SER A 139 -1.37 -4.00 -10.12
C SER A 139 -0.98 -2.95 -11.14
N LEU A 140 -1.22 -1.68 -10.79
CA LEU A 140 -0.92 -0.48 -11.58
C LEU A 140 -0.08 0.52 -10.78
N HIS A 141 0.47 0.12 -9.63
CA HIS A 141 1.10 1.06 -8.70
C HIS A 141 2.37 1.71 -9.28
N GLU A 142 2.77 2.85 -8.73
CA GLU A 142 3.98 3.57 -9.16
C GLU A 142 3.97 3.89 -10.66
N ASN A 143 2.95 4.67 -11.06
CA ASN A 143 2.78 5.17 -12.41
C ASN A 143 2.30 6.63 -12.37
N LEU A 144 1.93 7.19 -13.51
CA LEU A 144 1.43 8.57 -13.68
C LEU A 144 -0.07 8.58 -14.06
N LEU A 145 -0.84 7.57 -13.62
CA LEU A 145 -2.25 7.42 -13.99
C LEU A 145 -3.11 8.48 -13.30
N GLU A 146 -4.13 8.98 -13.98
CA GLU A 146 -5.04 10.03 -13.51
C GLU A 146 -6.51 9.67 -13.73
N GLY A 147 -7.42 10.52 -13.22
CA GLY A 147 -8.86 10.30 -13.32
C GLY A 147 -9.39 9.35 -12.24
N ILE A 148 -10.49 8.66 -12.56
CA ILE A 148 -11.26 7.83 -11.63
C ILE A 148 -11.04 6.33 -11.87
N LEU A 149 -11.42 5.50 -10.90
CA LEU A 149 -11.46 4.05 -11.10
C LEU A 149 -12.61 3.67 -12.04
N PRO A 150 -12.37 2.82 -13.06
CA PRO A 150 -13.41 2.46 -14.01
C PRO A 150 -14.41 1.47 -13.41
N LEU A 151 -15.70 1.78 -13.56
CA LEU A 151 -16.79 0.92 -13.05
C LEU A 151 -16.78 -0.50 -13.65
N SER A 152 -16.14 -0.69 -14.81
CA SER A 152 -15.96 -2.02 -15.41
C SER A 152 -15.22 -3.00 -14.51
N LEU A 153 -14.44 -2.54 -13.52
CA LEU A 153 -13.86 -3.41 -12.49
C LEU A 153 -14.91 -4.26 -11.75
N THR A 154 -16.17 -3.81 -11.67
CA THR A 154 -17.27 -4.61 -11.11
C THR A 154 -17.61 -5.88 -11.90
N ASN A 155 -17.13 -5.99 -13.14
CA ASN A 155 -17.29 -7.18 -13.97
C ASN A 155 -16.20 -8.24 -13.72
N CYS A 156 -15.10 -7.89 -13.04
CA CYS A 156 -14.08 -8.85 -12.66
C CYS A 156 -14.49 -9.57 -11.36
N SER A 157 -15.44 -10.51 -11.45
CA SER A 157 -16.00 -11.21 -10.27
C SER A 157 -14.98 -11.99 -9.44
N GLU A 158 -13.88 -12.42 -10.08
CA GLU A 158 -12.80 -13.16 -9.46
C GLU A 158 -11.70 -12.27 -8.87
N LEU A 159 -11.82 -10.93 -8.96
CA LEU A 159 -10.77 -10.01 -8.54
C LEU A 159 -10.52 -10.10 -7.03
N GLN A 160 -9.28 -10.43 -6.67
CA GLN A 160 -8.81 -10.60 -5.30
C GLN A 160 -7.91 -9.43 -4.86
N VAL A 161 -7.08 -8.93 -5.76
CA VAL A 161 -6.11 -7.87 -5.47
C VAL A 161 -6.27 -6.73 -6.47
N LEU A 162 -6.50 -5.54 -5.94
CA LEU A 162 -6.45 -4.28 -6.69
C LEU A 162 -5.43 -3.36 -6.02
N ASN A 163 -4.34 -3.07 -6.73
CA ASN A 163 -3.33 -2.13 -6.29
C ASN A 163 -3.13 -1.02 -7.31
N VAL A 164 -3.49 0.21 -6.95
CA VAL A 164 -3.34 1.42 -7.77
C VAL A 164 -2.52 2.51 -7.06
N ALA A 165 -1.74 2.13 -6.05
CA ALA A 165 -1.00 3.06 -5.21
C ALA A 165 -0.01 3.92 -5.98
N ASN A 166 0.42 5.04 -5.39
CA ASN A 166 1.47 5.91 -5.96
C ASN A 166 1.15 6.32 -7.41
N ASN A 167 -0.02 6.93 -7.60
CA ASN A 167 -0.49 7.47 -8.87
C ASN A 167 -1.10 8.86 -8.64
N ASN A 168 -1.77 9.41 -9.65
CA ASN A 168 -2.38 10.75 -9.63
C ASN A 168 -3.92 10.70 -9.72
N LEU A 169 -4.52 9.56 -9.32
CA LEU A 169 -5.96 9.30 -9.38
C LEU A 169 -6.72 10.26 -8.46
N SER A 170 -7.85 10.78 -8.91
CA SER A 170 -8.70 11.71 -8.16
C SER A 170 -10.14 11.24 -8.27
N ASP A 171 -10.62 10.62 -7.20
CA ASP A 171 -11.94 9.99 -7.14
C ASP A 171 -12.47 10.02 -5.69
N THR A 172 -13.77 9.77 -5.52
CA THR A 172 -14.33 9.44 -4.20
C THR A 172 -14.07 7.98 -3.85
N PHE A 173 -14.36 7.58 -2.60
CA PHE A 173 -14.21 6.18 -2.22
C PHE A 173 -15.08 5.25 -3.10
N PRO A 174 -14.48 4.28 -3.81
CA PRO A 174 -15.17 3.39 -4.77
C PRO A 174 -15.98 2.31 -4.04
N HIS A 175 -17.05 2.70 -3.35
CA HIS A 175 -17.90 1.81 -2.54
C HIS A 175 -18.49 0.63 -3.34
N TRP A 176 -18.69 0.81 -4.65
CA TRP A 176 -19.17 -0.21 -5.57
C TRP A 176 -18.21 -1.41 -5.72
N LEU A 177 -16.94 -1.28 -5.35
CA LEU A 177 -16.01 -2.42 -5.25
C LEU A 177 -16.47 -3.45 -4.22
N GLY A 178 -17.29 -3.06 -3.24
CA GLY A 178 -17.89 -3.98 -2.27
C GLY A 178 -18.88 -4.98 -2.88
N LYS A 179 -19.16 -4.90 -4.19
CA LYS A 179 -19.90 -5.94 -4.94
C LYS A 179 -19.02 -7.14 -5.29
N LEU A 180 -17.69 -6.97 -5.31
CA LEU A 180 -16.75 -8.01 -5.72
C LEU A 180 -16.64 -9.08 -4.62
N PRO A 181 -17.05 -10.33 -4.89
CA PRO A 181 -17.17 -11.35 -3.86
C PRO A 181 -15.82 -11.90 -3.39
N GLU A 182 -14.76 -11.76 -4.22
CA GLU A 182 -13.43 -12.31 -3.94
C GLU A 182 -12.40 -11.26 -3.51
N LEU A 183 -12.76 -9.97 -3.45
CA LEU A 183 -11.81 -8.89 -3.18
C LEU A 183 -11.25 -9.00 -1.75
N ARG A 184 -9.93 -9.12 -1.66
CA ARG A 184 -9.16 -9.32 -0.41
C ARG A 184 -8.20 -8.19 -0.11
N VAL A 185 -7.59 -7.61 -1.15
CA VAL A 185 -6.55 -6.58 -1.01
C VAL A 185 -6.97 -5.37 -1.84
N LEU A 186 -7.09 -4.22 -1.17
CA LEU A 186 -7.39 -2.94 -1.77
C LEU A 186 -6.32 -1.92 -1.36
N VAL A 187 -5.52 -1.47 -2.31
CA VAL A 187 -4.45 -0.49 -2.09
C VAL A 187 -4.68 0.73 -2.98
N LEU A 188 -5.10 1.83 -2.36
CA LEU A 188 -5.36 3.13 -2.98
C LEU A 188 -4.35 4.21 -2.57
N ARG A 189 -3.36 3.84 -1.75
CA ARG A 189 -2.38 4.73 -1.14
C ARG A 189 -1.76 5.75 -2.09
N SER A 190 -1.44 6.94 -1.58
CA SER A 190 -0.63 7.95 -2.30
C SER A 190 -1.23 8.29 -3.66
N ASN A 191 -2.46 8.81 -3.59
CA ASN A 191 -3.25 9.33 -4.71
C ASN A 191 -3.95 10.61 -4.23
N ARG A 192 -5.00 11.04 -4.92
CA ARG A 192 -5.86 12.19 -4.56
C ARG A 192 -7.31 11.75 -4.33
N PHE A 193 -7.52 10.58 -3.72
CA PHE A 193 -8.87 10.16 -3.35
C PHE A 193 -9.40 11.07 -2.25
N HIS A 194 -10.65 11.51 -2.37
CA HIS A 194 -11.19 12.58 -1.52
C HIS A 194 -12.64 12.35 -1.09
N GLY A 195 -13.14 13.25 -0.24
CA GLY A 195 -14.50 13.18 0.32
C GLY A 195 -14.61 12.19 1.47
N SER A 196 -15.82 11.97 1.97
CA SER A 196 -16.06 11.02 3.06
C SER A 196 -16.30 9.61 2.55
N ILE A 197 -15.85 8.62 3.33
CA ILE A 197 -16.25 7.22 3.11
C ILE A 197 -17.69 7.09 3.65
N PRO A 198 -18.67 6.73 2.80
CA PRO A 198 -20.07 6.77 3.18
C PRO A 198 -20.43 5.69 4.22
N ASP A 199 -21.06 6.12 5.32
CA ASP A 199 -21.91 5.30 6.18
C ASP A 199 -23.37 5.58 5.79
N ARG A 200 -24.26 4.59 5.77
CA ARG A 200 -25.70 4.76 5.41
C ARG A 200 -26.38 5.92 6.13
N THR A 201 -25.90 6.31 7.31
CA THR A 201 -26.46 7.40 8.13
C THR A 201 -26.17 8.81 7.61
N ASN A 202 -25.25 8.97 6.63
CA ASN A 202 -24.87 10.27 6.05
C ASN A 202 -25.07 10.33 4.53
N PHE A 203 -26.12 9.70 3.98
CA PHE A 203 -26.60 10.05 2.64
C PHE A 203 -27.27 11.43 2.65
N SER A 204 -26.47 12.49 2.81
CA SER A 204 -26.87 13.82 2.38
C SER A 204 -26.53 13.93 0.89
N PHE A 205 -27.54 13.79 0.04
CA PHE A 205 -27.41 14.13 -1.38
C PHE A 205 -27.15 15.63 -1.48
N SER A 206 -25.89 16.06 -1.47
CA SER A 206 -25.54 17.37 -2.02
C SER A 206 -25.77 17.28 -3.52
N LYS A 207 -26.93 17.83 -3.94
CA LYS A 207 -27.29 18.13 -5.33
C LYS A 207 -26.07 18.61 -6.13
N PHE A 208 -25.96 18.09 -7.37
CA PHE A 208 -24.93 18.32 -8.40
C PHE A 208 -23.69 17.43 -8.22
N GLN A 209 -23.27 16.58 -9.17
CA GLN A 209 -23.31 16.77 -10.61
C GLN A 209 -23.09 15.43 -11.38
N ILE A 210 -24.12 15.03 -12.13
CA ILE A 210 -24.07 14.41 -13.48
C ILE A 210 -23.63 12.93 -13.62
N PHE A 211 -24.62 12.10 -14.03
CA PHE A 211 -24.56 10.70 -14.48
C PHE A 211 -24.36 9.59 -13.43
N ASP A 212 -25.21 9.58 -12.39
CA ASP A 212 -25.45 8.35 -11.63
C ASP A 212 -26.70 7.61 -12.17
N LEU A 213 -26.47 6.63 -13.04
CA LEU A 213 -27.49 5.69 -13.52
C LEU A 213 -27.75 4.52 -12.55
N SER A 214 -27.33 4.59 -11.28
CA SER A 214 -27.60 3.52 -10.30
C SER A 214 -28.97 3.63 -9.60
N HIS A 215 -30.00 4.13 -10.28
CA HIS A 215 -31.38 4.02 -9.78
C HIS A 215 -31.94 2.60 -10.02
N ASN A 216 -31.37 1.52 -9.43
CA ASN A 216 -32.10 0.24 -9.23
C ASN A 216 -31.40 -0.96 -8.54
N TYR A 217 -30.30 -0.84 -7.77
CA TYR A 217 -29.67 -2.04 -7.22
C TYR A 217 -29.47 -2.03 -5.70
N SER A 218 -30.00 -3.09 -5.08
CA SER A 218 -29.84 -3.53 -3.70
C SER A 218 -28.57 -2.99 -3.01
N THR A 219 -28.76 -2.18 -1.97
CA THR A 219 -27.76 -1.35 -1.29
C THR A 219 -26.77 -2.12 -0.39
N ASN A 220 -26.52 -3.41 -0.65
CA ASN A 220 -25.69 -4.24 0.23
C ASN A 220 -24.30 -4.48 -0.37
N PHE A 221 -23.50 -3.41 -0.49
CA PHE A 221 -22.07 -3.54 -0.77
C PHE A 221 -21.38 -4.07 0.48
N SER A 222 -20.74 -5.23 0.39
CA SER A 222 -20.16 -5.91 1.54
C SER A 222 -18.72 -6.31 1.23
N PHE A 223 -17.77 -5.60 1.82
CA PHE A 223 -16.33 -5.90 1.79
C PHE A 223 -15.97 -7.12 2.65
N SER A 224 -16.77 -8.18 2.56
CA SER A 224 -16.75 -9.31 3.48
C SER A 224 -15.44 -10.11 3.48
N LYS A 225 -14.73 -10.14 2.34
CA LYS A 225 -13.44 -10.83 2.19
C LYS A 225 -12.21 -9.91 2.26
N LEU A 226 -12.38 -8.61 2.47
CA LEU A 226 -11.24 -7.70 2.59
C LEU A 226 -10.41 -8.02 3.82
N GLN A 227 -9.11 -8.17 3.61
CA GLN A 227 -8.09 -8.53 4.58
C GLN A 227 -7.01 -7.45 4.68
N MET A 228 -6.72 -6.77 3.57
CA MET A 228 -5.76 -5.67 3.53
C MET A 228 -6.39 -4.45 2.86
N VAL A 229 -6.33 -3.33 3.57
CA VAL A 229 -6.86 -2.04 3.13
C VAL A 229 -5.80 -0.99 3.39
N ASP A 230 -5.30 -0.36 2.33
CA ASP A 230 -4.38 0.77 2.44
C ASP A 230 -4.94 1.96 1.66
N LEU A 231 -5.47 2.93 2.39
CA LEU A 231 -6.02 4.18 1.89
C LEU A 231 -5.11 5.37 2.25
N SER A 232 -3.90 5.10 2.73
CA SER A 232 -3.05 6.13 3.32
C SER A 232 -2.58 7.18 2.31
N HIS A 233 -2.16 8.37 2.79
CA HIS A 233 -1.64 9.44 1.95
C HIS A 233 -2.63 9.83 0.84
N ASN A 234 -3.82 10.27 1.24
CA ASN A 234 -4.90 10.73 0.35
C ASN A 234 -5.58 11.98 0.96
N ASP A 235 -6.61 12.48 0.29
CA ASP A 235 -7.40 13.64 0.69
C ASP A 235 -8.77 13.24 1.30
N PHE A 236 -8.90 12.04 1.89
CA PHE A 236 -10.15 11.60 2.50
C PHE A 236 -10.49 12.48 3.71
N THR A 237 -11.79 12.70 3.94
CA THR A 237 -12.31 13.56 5.01
C THR A 237 -13.47 12.87 5.74
N GLY A 238 -14.06 13.53 6.74
CA GLY A 238 -15.21 12.99 7.48
C GLY A 238 -14.80 12.06 8.62
N SER A 239 -15.80 11.39 9.20
CA SER A 239 -15.58 10.40 10.25
C SER A 239 -15.15 9.05 9.69
N LEU A 240 -14.43 8.29 10.52
CA LEU A 240 -14.12 6.90 10.23
C LEU A 240 -15.44 6.10 10.05
N PRO A 241 -15.59 5.35 8.94
CA PRO A 241 -16.85 4.72 8.54
C PRO A 241 -17.18 3.47 9.36
N THR A 242 -18.16 3.55 10.25
CA THR A 242 -18.54 2.44 11.16
C THR A 242 -19.06 1.24 10.39
N GLU A 243 -19.89 1.44 9.36
CA GLU A 243 -20.49 0.37 8.57
C GLU A 243 -19.43 -0.35 7.71
N PHE A 244 -18.42 0.38 7.23
CA PHE A 244 -17.29 -0.21 6.53
C PHE A 244 -16.57 -1.24 7.42
N PHE A 245 -16.16 -0.86 8.63
CA PHE A 245 -15.53 -1.80 9.58
C PHE A 245 -16.46 -2.94 10.00
N GLN A 246 -17.77 -2.67 10.15
CA GLN A 246 -18.75 -3.72 10.44
C GLN A 246 -18.80 -4.80 9.37
N ASN A 247 -18.59 -4.41 8.10
CA ASN A 247 -18.67 -5.30 6.95
C ASN A 247 -17.37 -6.05 6.64
N LEU A 248 -16.25 -5.79 7.33
CA LEU A 248 -14.98 -6.53 7.19
C LEU A 248 -15.02 -7.89 7.89
N LYS A 249 -15.92 -8.77 7.45
CA LYS A 249 -16.20 -10.05 8.11
C LYS A 249 -14.97 -10.95 8.24
N SER A 250 -14.12 -11.01 7.21
CA SER A 250 -12.92 -11.85 7.22
C SER A 250 -11.86 -11.43 8.25
N LEU A 251 -11.93 -10.19 8.76
CA LEU A 251 -11.06 -9.70 9.83
C LEU A 251 -11.62 -9.98 11.23
N LYS A 252 -12.88 -10.41 11.33
CA LYS A 252 -13.55 -10.75 12.62
C LYS A 252 -13.41 -12.22 12.99
N GLU A 253 -13.24 -13.08 12.00
CA GLU A 253 -13.15 -14.54 12.15
C GLU A 253 -11.69 -15.00 12.05
N ASP A 254 -11.32 -16.03 12.84
CA ASP A 254 -10.03 -16.72 12.77
C ASP A 254 -9.98 -17.54 11.48
N ALA A 255 -9.76 -16.87 10.37
CA ALA A 255 -9.89 -17.53 9.10
C ALA A 255 -8.58 -18.19 8.69
N ASN A 256 -8.58 -19.51 8.85
CA ASN A 256 -7.64 -20.45 8.24
C ASN A 256 -7.86 -20.49 6.71
N TYR A 257 -7.71 -19.35 6.04
CA TYR A 257 -7.83 -19.27 4.59
C TYR A 257 -6.54 -19.83 3.99
N GLY A 258 -6.66 -21.05 3.45
CA GLY A 258 -5.59 -21.70 2.69
C GLY A 258 -5.05 -20.73 1.63
N TYR A 259 -3.73 -20.54 1.66
CA TYR A 259 -2.98 -19.66 0.77
C TYR A 259 -3.32 -19.94 -0.70
N GLY A 260 -4.24 -19.15 -1.26
CA GLY A 260 -4.55 -19.12 -2.67
C GLY A 260 -3.42 -18.40 -3.40
N GLY A 261 -2.34 -19.12 -3.65
CA GLY A 261 -1.36 -18.70 -4.64
C GLY A 261 -1.84 -19.13 -6.01
N ASP A 262 -1.82 -18.23 -6.99
CA ASP A 262 -2.09 -18.61 -8.38
C ASP A 262 -1.04 -19.65 -8.80
N GLN A 263 -1.54 -20.74 -9.38
CA GLN A 263 -0.75 -21.90 -9.75
C GLN A 263 -0.90 -22.13 -11.25
N TYR A 264 0.15 -21.83 -12.01
CA TYR A 264 0.18 -22.07 -13.44
C TYR A 264 0.81 -23.44 -13.70
N SER A 265 0.10 -24.30 -14.44
CA SER A 265 0.58 -25.64 -14.81
C SER A 265 0.88 -25.71 -16.30
N VAL A 266 2.04 -26.25 -16.67
CA VAL A 266 2.42 -26.53 -18.06
C VAL A 266 2.72 -28.02 -18.21
N ASN A 267 2.13 -28.65 -19.22
CA ASN A 267 2.40 -30.05 -19.54
C ASN A 267 3.53 -30.14 -20.58
N LEU A 268 4.64 -30.76 -20.19
CA LEU A 268 5.77 -31.03 -21.07
C LEU A 268 5.89 -32.52 -21.36
N THR A 269 5.99 -32.87 -22.64
CA THR A 269 6.32 -34.25 -23.06
C THR A 269 7.83 -34.41 -23.16
N ILE A 270 8.44 -35.09 -22.19
CA ILE A 270 9.88 -35.38 -22.16
C ILE A 270 10.06 -36.88 -22.42
N LYS A 271 10.73 -37.24 -23.53
CA LYS A 271 10.97 -38.64 -23.94
C LYS A 271 9.68 -39.48 -24.03
N GLY A 272 8.58 -38.89 -24.48
CA GLY A 272 7.28 -39.56 -24.62
C GLY A 272 6.46 -39.68 -23.33
N LEU A 273 6.93 -39.11 -22.22
CA LEU A 273 6.20 -39.03 -20.96
C LEU A 273 5.71 -37.61 -20.73
N GLU A 274 4.40 -37.44 -20.52
CA GLU A 274 3.80 -36.16 -20.14
C GLU A 274 4.09 -35.87 -18.66
N ARG A 275 4.64 -34.69 -18.38
CA ARG A 275 5.01 -34.21 -17.04
C ARG A 275 4.40 -32.83 -16.82
N GLU A 276 3.70 -32.66 -15.71
CA GLU A 276 3.11 -31.38 -15.31
C GLU A 276 4.12 -30.56 -14.47
N PHE A 277 4.40 -29.32 -14.88
CA PHE A 277 5.24 -28.35 -14.17
C PHE A 277 4.37 -27.24 -13.57
N LYS A 278 4.46 -27.02 -12.26
CA LYS A 278 3.64 -26.05 -11.51
C LYS A 278 4.48 -24.86 -11.05
N ILE A 279 4.15 -23.66 -11.50
CA ILE A 279 4.70 -22.39 -11.00
C ILE A 279 3.70 -21.84 -9.97
N LYS A 280 4.16 -21.60 -8.73
CA LYS A 280 3.30 -21.12 -7.63
C LYS A 280 3.72 -19.70 -7.21
N VAL A 281 2.83 -18.73 -7.42
CA VAL A 281 2.98 -17.37 -6.89
C VAL A 281 2.35 -17.34 -5.50
N ARG A 282 3.13 -17.25 -4.42
CA ARG A 282 2.62 -17.29 -3.04
C ARG A 282 2.56 -15.87 -2.47
N MET A 283 1.35 -15.36 -2.20
CA MET A 283 1.15 -14.12 -1.44
C MET A 283 0.79 -14.47 0.01
N PRO A 284 1.67 -14.24 1.01
CA PRO A 284 1.26 -14.28 2.41
C PRO A 284 0.40 -13.04 2.68
N ILE A 285 -0.90 -13.22 2.93
CA ILE A 285 -1.78 -12.08 3.25
C ILE A 285 -1.64 -11.78 4.73
N PHE A 286 -0.87 -10.75 5.05
CA PHE A 286 -0.88 -10.06 6.33
C PHE A 286 -2.12 -9.17 6.40
N THR A 287 -2.91 -9.24 7.48
CA THR A 287 -4.12 -8.42 7.61
C THR A 287 -3.78 -7.05 8.17
N CYS A 288 -4.12 -6.01 7.42
CA CYS A 288 -3.70 -4.65 7.73
C CYS A 288 -4.76 -3.65 7.32
N ILE A 289 -4.93 -2.61 8.13
CA ILE A 289 -5.69 -1.42 7.80
C ILE A 289 -4.77 -0.21 8.00
N ASP A 290 -4.46 0.48 6.91
CA ASP A 290 -3.74 1.75 6.93
C ASP A 290 -4.64 2.86 6.35
N LEU A 291 -5.00 3.81 7.22
CA LEU A 291 -5.78 5.01 6.90
C LEU A 291 -4.98 6.29 7.22
N SER A 292 -3.66 6.16 7.38
CA SER A 292 -2.81 7.28 7.81
C SER A 292 -2.69 8.38 6.77
N ASP A 293 -2.25 9.57 7.20
CA ASP A 293 -2.01 10.72 6.33
C ASP A 293 -3.23 11.06 5.47
N ASN A 294 -4.31 11.43 6.15
CA ASN A 294 -5.60 11.81 5.60
C ASN A 294 -6.24 12.92 6.47
N GLY A 295 -7.45 13.35 6.11
CA GLY A 295 -8.25 14.32 6.84
C GLY A 295 -9.35 13.73 7.73
N PHE A 296 -9.26 12.47 8.17
CA PHE A 296 -10.29 11.86 9.02
C PHE A 296 -10.39 12.55 10.38
N HIS A 297 -11.61 12.72 10.90
CA HIS A 297 -11.87 13.39 12.17
C HIS A 297 -12.97 12.68 12.99
N GLY A 298 -13.21 13.15 14.22
CA GLY A 298 -14.17 12.52 15.13
C GLY A 298 -13.57 11.32 15.87
N GLU A 299 -14.44 10.53 16.53
CA GLU A 299 -14.01 9.42 17.38
C GLU A 299 -13.70 8.15 16.57
N ILE A 300 -12.82 7.32 17.12
CA ILE A 300 -12.56 5.98 16.60
C ILE A 300 -13.75 5.06 16.92
N PRO A 301 -14.39 4.43 15.91
CA PRO A 301 -15.53 3.54 16.14
C PRO A 301 -15.15 2.31 16.98
N LYS A 302 -15.94 2.01 18.02
CA LYS A 302 -15.71 0.85 18.91
C LYS A 302 -15.70 -0.49 18.17
N VAL A 303 -16.41 -0.58 17.03
CA VAL A 303 -16.49 -1.76 16.16
C VAL A 303 -15.13 -2.17 15.58
N VAL A 304 -14.15 -1.27 15.51
CA VAL A 304 -12.78 -1.63 15.11
C VAL A 304 -12.22 -2.72 16.03
N GLY A 305 -12.59 -2.71 17.32
CA GLY A 305 -12.21 -3.77 18.28
C GLY A 305 -12.85 -5.14 18.02
N GLU A 306 -13.71 -5.30 17.01
CA GLU A 306 -14.23 -6.61 16.58
C GLU A 306 -13.30 -7.32 15.58
N LEU A 307 -12.30 -6.62 15.03
CA LEU A 307 -11.40 -7.11 13.99
C LEU A 307 -10.26 -7.97 14.58
N ARG A 308 -10.61 -9.08 15.24
CA ARG A 308 -9.70 -9.91 16.04
C ARG A 308 -8.49 -10.46 15.28
N SER A 309 -8.64 -10.63 13.96
CA SER A 309 -7.61 -11.18 13.07
C SER A 309 -6.71 -10.11 12.48
N LEU A 310 -6.85 -8.83 12.87
CA LEU A 310 -6.05 -7.71 12.36
C LEU A 310 -4.64 -7.72 12.97
N HIS A 311 -3.60 -7.70 12.12
CA HIS A 311 -2.20 -7.68 12.58
C HIS A 311 -1.63 -6.25 12.64
N ALA A 312 -2.05 -5.35 11.75
CA ALA A 312 -1.63 -3.95 11.82
C ALA A 312 -2.79 -2.97 11.63
N LEU A 313 -2.77 -1.92 12.45
CA LEU A 313 -3.67 -0.77 12.37
C LEU A 313 -2.87 0.52 12.41
N ASN A 314 -2.94 1.30 11.34
CA ASN A 314 -2.32 2.61 11.25
C ASN A 314 -3.39 3.68 10.97
N LEU A 315 -3.63 4.56 11.94
CA LEU A 315 -4.55 5.70 11.86
C LEU A 315 -3.80 7.03 12.06
N SER A 316 -2.47 7.00 11.98
CA SER A 316 -1.63 8.17 12.27
C SER A 316 -1.86 9.33 11.30
N HIS A 317 -1.39 10.53 11.64
CA HIS A 317 -1.47 11.70 10.77
C HIS A 317 -2.90 11.99 10.28
N ASN A 318 -3.83 12.14 11.24
CA ASN A 318 -5.22 12.49 10.98
C ASN A 318 -5.68 13.56 12.01
N SER A 319 -6.98 13.87 12.04
CA SER A 319 -7.62 14.76 13.01
C SER A 319 -8.57 14.02 13.97
N LEU A 320 -8.31 12.74 14.25
CA LEU A 320 -9.13 11.91 15.14
C LEU A 320 -9.08 12.44 16.58
N ASN A 321 -10.20 12.35 17.30
CA ASN A 321 -10.35 12.85 18.67
C ASN A 321 -11.08 11.84 19.57
N GLY A 322 -11.33 12.23 20.82
CA GLY A 322 -11.93 11.34 21.82
C GLY A 322 -10.94 10.27 22.33
N PRO A 323 -11.42 9.31 23.14
CA PRO A 323 -10.57 8.28 23.73
C PRO A 323 -10.32 7.10 22.79
N ILE A 324 -9.24 6.35 23.06
CA ILE A 324 -9.06 5.02 22.46
C ILE A 324 -10.18 4.10 22.98
N PRO A 325 -10.94 3.41 22.11
CA PRO A 325 -11.95 2.45 22.55
C PRO A 325 -11.32 1.31 23.38
N PRO A 326 -11.85 1.00 24.59
CA PRO A 326 -11.38 -0.15 25.37
C PRO A 326 -11.51 -1.49 24.62
N SER A 327 -12.42 -1.57 23.64
CA SER A 327 -12.57 -2.73 22.75
C SER A 327 -11.31 -3.05 21.93
N PHE A 328 -10.35 -2.14 21.81
CA PHE A 328 -9.06 -2.42 21.17
C PHE A 328 -8.29 -3.54 21.88
N GLY A 329 -8.53 -3.77 23.18
CA GLY A 329 -7.97 -4.91 23.90
C GLY A 329 -8.41 -6.29 23.37
N ASN A 330 -9.41 -6.34 22.48
CA ASN A 330 -9.87 -7.58 21.84
C ASN A 330 -9.13 -7.91 20.53
N LEU A 331 -8.25 -7.04 20.03
CA LEU A 331 -7.49 -7.24 18.78
C LEU A 331 -6.35 -8.26 18.99
N ALA A 332 -6.71 -9.50 19.29
CA ALA A 332 -5.78 -10.49 19.83
C ALA A 332 -4.57 -10.80 18.92
N ALA A 333 -4.69 -10.63 17.60
CA ALA A 333 -3.59 -10.84 16.65
C ALA A 333 -2.75 -9.58 16.35
N LEU A 334 -3.02 -8.44 17.00
CA LEU A 334 -2.40 -7.16 16.64
C LEU A 334 -0.91 -7.11 17.02
N GLU A 335 -0.09 -6.83 16.02
CA GLU A 335 1.36 -6.68 16.11
C GLU A 335 1.81 -5.22 16.03
N SER A 336 1.08 -4.37 15.28
CA SER A 336 1.43 -2.95 15.12
C SER A 336 0.21 -2.05 15.28
N LEU A 337 0.32 -1.07 16.18
CA LEU A 337 -0.68 -0.03 16.41
C LEU A 337 -0.06 1.36 16.36
N ASP A 338 -0.43 2.14 15.35
CA ASP A 338 0.00 3.53 15.19
C ASP A 338 -1.20 4.47 15.19
N LEU A 339 -1.29 5.29 16.24
CA LEU A 339 -2.30 6.35 16.42
C LEU A 339 -1.65 7.73 16.53
N SER A 340 -0.36 7.85 16.21
CA SER A 340 0.42 9.06 16.40
C SER A 340 -0.09 10.23 15.55
N PHE A 341 0.24 11.47 15.93
CA PHE A 341 -0.15 12.67 15.19
C PHE A 341 -1.67 12.77 14.96
N ASN A 342 -2.43 12.75 16.06
CA ASN A 342 -3.87 12.96 16.09
C ASN A 342 -4.25 13.92 17.23
N LYS A 343 -5.54 14.06 17.52
CA LYS A 343 -6.08 14.84 18.65
C LYS A 343 -6.74 13.93 19.70
N LEU A 344 -6.32 12.66 19.78
CA LEU A 344 -6.87 11.68 20.71
C LEU A 344 -6.60 12.12 22.15
N SER A 345 -7.51 11.83 23.06
CA SER A 345 -7.51 12.36 24.42
C SER A 345 -7.97 11.31 25.44
N GLY A 346 -7.98 11.66 26.73
CA GLY A 346 -8.34 10.72 27.79
C GLY A 346 -7.20 9.78 28.16
N ARG A 347 -7.51 8.77 28.98
CA ARG A 347 -6.53 7.78 29.45
C ARG A 347 -6.32 6.70 28.39
N ILE A 348 -5.10 6.18 28.31
CA ILE A 348 -4.82 4.96 27.56
C ILE A 348 -5.52 3.79 28.30
N PRO A 349 -6.45 3.06 27.66
CA PRO A 349 -7.19 1.98 28.33
C PRO A 349 -6.26 0.86 28.79
N SER A 350 -6.45 0.36 30.02
CA SER A 350 -5.68 -0.77 30.54
C SER A 350 -5.91 -2.07 29.77
N GLU A 351 -7.04 -2.17 29.07
CA GLU A 351 -7.41 -3.31 28.22
C GLU A 351 -6.40 -3.55 27.10
N LEU A 352 -5.65 -2.53 26.65
CA LEU A 352 -4.62 -2.72 25.63
C LEU A 352 -3.48 -3.63 26.12
N THR A 353 -3.29 -3.78 27.43
CA THR A 353 -2.34 -4.77 27.99
C THR A 353 -2.74 -6.23 27.70
N ASN A 354 -3.93 -6.47 27.15
CA ASN A 354 -4.34 -7.79 26.66
C ASN A 354 -3.71 -8.16 25.30
N LEU A 355 -3.12 -7.21 24.57
CA LEU A 355 -2.52 -7.43 23.26
C LEU A 355 -1.15 -8.13 23.39
N THR A 356 -1.15 -9.46 23.30
CA THR A 356 0.05 -10.28 23.56
C THR A 356 1.00 -10.43 22.38
N PHE A 357 0.67 -9.92 21.21
CA PHE A 357 1.54 -9.95 20.02
C PHE A 357 2.05 -8.56 19.62
N LEU A 358 1.72 -7.52 20.41
CA LEU A 358 2.03 -6.14 20.04
C LEU A 358 3.54 -5.87 20.11
N GLU A 359 4.14 -5.59 18.97
CA GLU A 359 5.57 -5.28 18.80
C GLU A 359 5.83 -3.80 18.56
N VAL A 360 4.87 -3.10 17.94
CA VAL A 360 4.99 -1.67 17.61
C VAL A 360 3.81 -0.91 18.17
N LEU A 361 4.10 0.09 19.02
CA LEU A 361 3.13 1.02 19.56
C LEU A 361 3.58 2.46 19.32
N ARG A 362 2.77 3.27 18.65
CA ARG A 362 3.03 4.71 18.47
C ARG A 362 1.81 5.53 18.82
N PHE A 363 1.88 6.24 19.94
CA PHE A 363 0.87 7.16 20.45
C PHE A 363 1.36 8.60 20.52
N SER A 364 2.55 8.89 20.00
CA SER A 364 3.17 10.20 20.08
C SER A 364 2.31 11.30 19.47
N ASN A 365 2.48 12.53 19.95
CA ASN A 365 1.81 13.72 19.43
C ASN A 365 0.27 13.60 19.44
N ASN A 366 -0.28 13.34 20.63
CA ASN A 366 -1.70 13.36 20.94
C ASN A 366 -1.96 14.15 22.25
N ASN A 367 -3.19 14.10 22.77
CA ASN A 367 -3.62 14.76 24.00
C ASN A 367 -3.92 13.73 25.12
N PHE A 368 -3.20 12.60 25.18
CA PHE A 368 -3.42 11.59 26.21
C PHE A 368 -3.03 12.08 27.61
N VAL A 369 -3.75 11.60 28.63
CA VAL A 369 -3.58 11.99 30.03
C VAL A 369 -3.53 10.79 30.98
N GLY A 370 -2.91 10.96 32.14
CA GLY A 370 -2.89 9.95 33.21
C GLY A 370 -1.76 8.92 33.06
N PRO A 371 -1.77 7.86 33.89
CA PRO A 371 -0.72 6.86 33.90
C PRO A 371 -0.71 6.03 32.61
N ILE A 372 0.49 5.72 32.11
CA ILE A 372 0.69 4.71 31.08
C ILE A 372 0.37 3.33 31.67
N PRO A 373 -0.46 2.49 31.01
CA PRO A 373 -0.71 1.13 31.45
C PRO A 373 0.57 0.29 31.51
N HIS A 374 0.69 -0.52 32.55
CA HIS A 374 1.83 -1.41 32.77
C HIS A 374 1.45 -2.87 32.58
N GLY A 375 2.41 -3.68 32.09
CA GLY A 375 2.29 -5.13 31.97
C GLY A 375 2.53 -5.69 30.56
N LYS A 376 3.11 -6.89 30.52
CA LYS A 376 3.44 -7.64 29.28
C LYS A 376 4.29 -6.82 28.31
N GLN A 377 3.86 -6.67 27.05
CA GLN A 377 4.55 -5.89 26.02
C GLN A 377 4.53 -4.39 26.30
N PHE A 378 3.58 -3.86 27.07
CA PHE A 378 3.48 -2.42 27.33
C PHE A 378 4.68 -1.85 28.07
N ASP A 379 5.35 -2.65 28.90
CA ASP A 379 6.57 -2.24 29.62
C ASP A 379 7.83 -2.25 28.72
N THR A 380 7.70 -2.67 27.46
CA THR A 380 8.84 -2.75 26.52
C THR A 380 8.95 -1.54 25.59
N PHE A 381 7.89 -0.72 25.50
CA PHE A 381 7.89 0.45 24.62
C PHE A 381 8.67 1.61 25.24
N GLU A 382 9.40 2.34 24.39
CA GLU A 382 10.28 3.43 24.81
C GLU A 382 9.53 4.78 24.85
N ASN A 383 10.24 5.83 25.28
CA ASN A 383 9.69 7.18 25.41
C ASN A 383 9.18 7.75 24.06
N ASP A 384 9.79 7.35 22.95
CA ASP A 384 9.39 7.78 21.60
C ASP A 384 7.95 7.39 21.25
N SER A 385 7.45 6.25 21.74
CA SER A 385 6.06 5.82 21.59
C SER A 385 5.06 6.80 22.21
N TYR A 386 5.45 7.59 23.20
CA TYR A 386 4.54 8.42 24.01
C TYR A 386 4.82 9.93 23.92
N GLN A 387 5.93 10.33 23.31
CA GLN A 387 6.38 11.72 23.25
C GLN A 387 5.30 12.68 22.73
N GLY A 388 5.33 13.93 23.18
CA GLY A 388 4.34 14.94 22.74
C GLY A 388 2.97 14.84 23.43
N ASN A 389 2.75 13.88 24.33
CA ASN A 389 1.57 13.80 25.19
C ASN A 389 1.87 14.37 26.58
N PHE A 390 1.69 15.68 26.78
CA PHE A 390 2.08 16.35 28.04
C PHE A 390 1.31 15.88 29.28
N GLY A 391 0.13 15.30 29.09
CA GLY A 391 -0.73 14.80 30.16
C GLY A 391 -0.35 13.41 30.69
N LEU A 392 0.48 12.65 29.98
CA LEU A 392 0.90 11.32 30.41
C LEU A 392 1.90 11.38 31.57
N CYS A 393 1.98 10.30 32.33
CA CYS A 393 2.95 10.06 33.40
C CYS A 393 3.20 8.56 33.58
N GLY A 394 4.23 8.19 34.34
CA GLY A 394 4.62 6.80 34.57
C GLY A 394 5.65 6.31 33.55
N PHE A 395 6.27 5.17 33.84
CA PHE A 395 7.30 4.57 32.99
C PHE A 395 6.72 4.30 31.57
N PRO A 396 7.45 4.56 30.47
CA PRO A 396 8.87 4.93 30.38
C PRO A 396 9.18 6.44 30.49
N LEU A 397 8.18 7.28 30.78
CA LEU A 397 8.39 8.73 30.91
C LEU A 397 9.10 9.07 32.22
N SER A 398 9.91 10.12 32.21
CA SER A 398 10.55 10.65 33.42
C SER A 398 9.57 11.34 34.38
N LYS A 399 8.35 11.62 33.92
CA LYS A 399 7.31 12.28 34.71
C LYS A 399 6.58 11.23 35.57
N GLU A 400 6.76 11.31 36.89
CA GLU A 400 6.06 10.46 37.84
C GLU A 400 4.56 10.80 37.91
N CYS A 401 3.73 9.81 38.23
CA CYS A 401 2.30 10.02 38.45
C CYS A 401 2.03 10.45 39.89
N SER A 402 1.50 11.65 40.07
CA SER A 402 1.06 12.12 41.39
C SER A 402 -0.14 11.31 41.88
N ASN A 403 -0.03 10.70 43.06
CA ASN A 403 -1.12 9.99 43.75
C ASN A 403 -2.12 10.95 44.43
N ASP A 404 -2.39 12.11 43.84
CA ASP A 404 -3.25 13.10 44.49
C ASP A 404 -4.74 12.83 44.17
N LYS A 405 -5.37 12.09 45.08
CA LYS A 405 -6.74 12.43 45.50
C LYS A 405 -6.68 13.75 46.27
N ARG A 406 -6.48 14.87 45.58
CA ARG A 406 -6.78 16.18 46.16
C ARG A 406 -7.51 17.07 45.17
N SER A 407 -8.71 17.40 45.64
CA SER A 407 -9.62 18.45 45.20
C SER A 407 -8.90 19.69 44.70
N GLU A 408 -9.55 20.35 43.73
CA GLU A 408 -9.31 21.72 43.30
C GLU A 408 -8.80 22.62 44.42
N THR A 409 -7.67 23.28 44.20
CA THR A 409 -7.47 24.69 44.57
C THR A 409 -6.31 25.22 43.76
N ALA A 410 -6.61 26.21 42.92
CA ALA A 410 -5.62 27.01 42.24
C ALA A 410 -4.79 27.79 43.28
N GLN A 411 -3.48 27.79 43.12
CA GLN A 411 -2.60 28.83 43.64
C GLN A 411 -1.41 28.96 42.69
N ASP A 412 -1.43 30.06 41.95
CA ASP A 412 -0.31 30.55 41.16
C ASP A 412 0.80 31.13 42.05
N GLU A 413 1.99 31.21 41.43
CA GLU A 413 3.13 32.09 41.75
C GLU A 413 4.16 31.64 42.80
N GLU A 414 5.26 31.03 42.35
CA GLU A 414 6.63 31.59 42.40
C GLU A 414 7.64 30.52 41.93
N ASP A 415 7.96 30.47 40.64
CA ASP A 415 9.21 29.79 40.18
C ASP A 415 9.56 30.06 38.69
N ASN A 416 8.67 30.72 37.94
CA ASN A 416 8.80 30.84 36.48
C ASN A 416 9.81 31.90 35.98
N ARG A 417 10.59 32.54 36.87
CA ARG A 417 11.51 33.63 36.47
C ARG A 417 12.92 33.14 36.11
N ASN A 418 13.36 32.00 36.65
CA ASN A 418 14.71 31.48 36.41
C ASN A 418 14.79 30.56 35.19
N GLY A 419 13.75 29.75 34.92
CA GLY A 419 13.72 28.84 33.78
C GLY A 419 13.65 29.55 32.42
N ILE A 420 12.86 30.61 32.32
CA ILE A 420 12.70 31.38 31.08
C ILE A 420 14.00 32.13 30.72
N ALA A 421 14.73 32.63 31.72
CA ALA A 421 16.03 33.27 31.51
C ALA A 421 17.11 32.28 31.03
N PHE A 422 17.06 31.04 31.50
CA PHE A 422 17.99 29.98 31.08
C PHE A 422 17.71 29.53 29.63
N ILE A 423 16.45 29.26 29.29
CA ILE A 423 16.04 28.86 27.93
C ILE A 423 16.40 29.95 26.91
N ARG A 424 16.19 31.23 27.25
CA ARG A 424 16.53 32.35 26.36
C ARG A 424 18.03 32.46 26.09
N LYS A 425 18.90 32.09 27.05
CA LYS A 425 20.36 32.03 26.84
C LYS A 425 20.76 30.87 25.92
N VAL A 426 20.14 29.69 26.10
CA VAL A 426 20.40 28.51 25.25
C VAL A 426 19.94 28.75 23.81
N VAL A 427 18.76 29.35 23.61
CA VAL A 427 18.24 29.71 22.28
C VAL A 427 19.14 30.73 21.58
N MET A 428 19.63 31.74 22.30
CA MET A 428 20.56 32.74 21.74
C MET A 428 21.92 32.14 21.37
N MET A 429 22.45 31.21 22.17
CA MET A 429 23.67 30.47 21.82
C MET A 429 23.46 29.59 20.58
N GLY A 430 22.30 28.93 20.45
CA GLY A 430 21.93 28.11 19.30
C GLY A 430 21.77 28.91 18.01
N TYR A 431 21.16 30.11 18.07
CA TYR A 431 21.03 30.99 16.91
C TYR A 431 22.39 31.48 16.40
N GLY A 432 23.31 31.79 17.31
CA GLY A 432 24.66 32.25 16.97
C GLY A 432 25.49 31.18 16.25
N CYS A 433 25.58 29.97 16.81
CA CYS A 433 26.35 28.90 16.18
C CYS A 433 25.67 28.34 14.92
N GLY A 434 24.34 28.23 14.92
CA GLY A 434 23.55 27.76 13.78
C GLY A 434 23.64 28.69 12.56
N MET A 435 23.62 30.01 12.77
CA MET A 435 23.76 30.98 11.68
C MET A 435 25.14 30.96 11.05
N VAL A 436 26.21 30.82 11.85
CA VAL A 436 27.59 30.72 11.35
C VAL A 436 27.79 29.42 10.56
N LEU A 437 27.27 28.30 11.05
CA LEU A 437 27.32 27.02 10.35
C LEU A 437 26.47 27.05 9.08
N GLY A 438 25.29 27.66 9.11
CA GLY A 438 24.40 27.81 7.96
C GLY A 438 25.01 28.65 6.85
N ILE A 439 25.63 29.79 7.19
CA ILE A 439 26.31 30.66 6.22
C ILE A 439 27.55 29.96 5.65
N SER A 440 28.31 29.26 6.49
CA SER A 440 29.48 28.49 6.06
C SER A 440 29.08 27.34 5.12
N MET A 441 27.99 26.64 5.41
CA MET A 441 27.45 25.57 4.57
C MET A 441 26.92 26.13 3.25
N ALA A 442 26.20 27.25 3.28
CA ALA A 442 25.70 27.93 2.07
C ALA A 442 26.85 28.41 1.18
N TYR A 443 27.92 28.97 1.77
CA TYR A 443 29.13 29.37 1.06
C TYR A 443 29.84 28.17 0.41
N ILE A 444 29.97 27.04 1.11
CA ILE A 444 30.54 25.81 0.56
C ILE A 444 29.69 25.28 -0.59
N VAL A 445 28.35 25.30 -0.47
CA VAL A 445 27.44 24.84 -1.53
C VAL A 445 27.52 25.73 -2.77
N PHE A 446 27.58 27.05 -2.60
CA PHE A 446 27.67 28.00 -3.72
C PHE A 446 29.03 27.99 -4.43
N THR A 447 30.11 27.72 -3.71
CA THR A 447 31.46 27.72 -4.29
C THR A 447 31.87 26.37 -4.89
N THR A 448 31.37 25.25 -4.37
CA THR A 448 31.78 23.90 -4.80
C THR A 448 30.76 23.18 -5.70
N GLY A 449 29.57 23.75 -5.90
CA GLY A 449 28.63 23.34 -6.95
C GLY A 449 27.97 21.96 -6.78
N ARG A 450 28.39 21.11 -5.83
CA ARG A 450 27.70 19.89 -5.30
C ARG A 450 28.64 19.11 -4.35
N PRO A 451 28.40 19.03 -3.02
CA PRO A 451 29.26 18.30 -2.10
C PRO A 451 28.90 16.81 -2.07
N TRP A 452 29.47 16.03 -2.99
CA TRP A 452 29.24 14.57 -3.10
C TRP A 452 29.56 13.77 -1.82
N TRP A 453 30.44 14.29 -0.95
CA TRP A 453 30.78 13.65 0.33
C TRP A 453 29.62 13.69 1.35
N LEU A 454 28.82 14.76 1.35
CA LEU A 454 27.67 14.93 2.24
C LEU A 454 26.50 14.01 1.80
N VAL A 455 26.24 13.97 0.49
CA VAL A 455 25.23 13.06 -0.10
C VAL A 455 25.58 11.61 0.20
N ARG A 456 26.86 11.22 0.02
CA ARG A 456 27.33 9.86 0.33
C ARG A 456 27.29 9.52 1.83
N MET A 457 27.44 10.51 2.72
CA MET A 457 27.35 10.31 4.16
C MET A 457 25.89 10.15 4.62
N ILE A 458 24.97 10.94 4.07
CA ILE A 458 23.53 10.81 4.30
C ILE A 458 23.02 9.46 3.74
N GLU A 459 23.47 9.07 2.53
CA GLU A 459 23.14 7.76 1.95
C GLU A 459 23.72 6.60 2.79
N ARG A 460 24.93 6.72 3.36
CA ARG A 460 25.48 5.70 4.27
C ARG A 460 24.69 5.60 5.57
N ASP A 461 24.24 6.72 6.14
CA ASP A 461 23.48 6.71 7.40
C ASP A 461 22.06 6.17 7.20
N LEU A 462 21.38 6.54 6.09
CA LEU A 462 20.10 5.94 5.70
C LEU A 462 20.24 4.45 5.39
N ARG A 463 21.29 4.03 4.68
CA ARG A 463 21.52 2.61 4.35
C ARG A 463 21.81 1.77 5.60
N ASN A 464 22.55 2.32 6.58
CA ASN A 464 22.81 1.65 7.85
C ASN A 464 21.54 1.54 8.71
N LYS A 465 20.71 2.59 8.79
CA LYS A 465 19.43 2.55 9.51
C LYS A 465 18.44 1.55 8.90
N VAL A 466 18.31 1.52 7.58
CA VAL A 466 17.46 0.56 6.85
C VAL A 466 17.99 -0.87 7.00
N SER A 467 19.31 -1.10 7.00
CA SER A 467 19.88 -2.44 7.23
C SER A 467 19.65 -2.98 8.65
N SER A 468 19.53 -2.11 9.66
CA SER A 468 19.24 -2.51 11.03
C SER A 468 17.78 -2.95 11.26
N TRP A 469 16.86 -2.47 10.42
CA TRP A 469 15.43 -2.86 10.42
C TRP A 469 15.19 -4.25 9.82
N PHE A 470 16.02 -4.70 8.88
CA PHE A 470 15.86 -6.00 8.21
C PHE A 470 16.87 -7.06 8.69
N GLY A 471 17.82 -6.70 9.56
CA GLY A 471 18.97 -7.53 9.91
C GLY A 471 19.05 -7.89 11.39
N LYS A 472 18.00 -8.48 11.98
CA LYS A 472 18.13 -9.23 13.25
C LYS A 472 17.03 -10.30 13.41
N LYS A 473 17.03 -11.27 12.48
CA LYS A 473 16.63 -12.64 12.81
C LYS A 473 17.89 -13.42 13.18
N ARG A 474 17.99 -13.81 14.44
CA ARG A 474 18.77 -14.99 14.83
C ARG A 474 17.89 -15.85 15.71
#